data_AF-A0A2V2GBU2-F1
#
_entry.id   AF-A0A2V2GBU2-F1
#
_cell.length_a   1.000
_cell.length_b   1.000
_cell.length_c   1.000
_cell.angle_alpha   90.00
_cell.angle_beta   90.00
_cell.angle_gamma   90.00
#
_symmetry.space_group_name_H-M   'P 1'
#
loop_
_entity.id
_entity.type
_entity.pdbx_description
1 polymer ?
#
loop_
_entity_poly.entity_id
_entity_poly.type
_entity_poly.pdbx_seq_one_letter_code
_entity_poly.pdbx_strand_id
1 'polypeptide(L)'
;MPVRARLFRRPAGGVRRGGNANDLGAARGRRISMLQTETEEIMPDNDAHEALLHEIIDCELAMFLAVPDADGPSTCQKRPKTFRLMRWMSLSVHDDSTLTSYLNDLKQAGMQGRNLMVEKYARMEDSLPPLTDNPLVDVITGEEADFLAEASRLYPHAVPGRGGDAFRHYMRCELETWSDVTLALYGTEILRARNEGRNLALERYERLWRRLGYASLDEREEAARLREGA
;
A
#
# COMPACT_ATOMS: atom_id res chain seq x y z
N MET A 1 -24.06 -12.68 7.96
CA MET A 1 -23.61 -13.04 6.60
C MET A 1 -22.14 -12.66 6.52
N PRO A 2 -21.20 -13.59 6.27
CA PRO A 2 -19.79 -13.23 6.29
C PRO A 2 -19.41 -12.42 5.04
N VAL A 3 -18.70 -11.31 5.29
CA VAL A 3 -18.08 -10.39 4.34
C VAL A 3 -17.06 -11.17 3.47
N ARG A 4 -17.05 -10.94 2.15
CA ARG A 4 -16.27 -11.70 1.16
C ARG A 4 -15.16 -10.82 0.59
N ALA A 5 -14.00 -10.81 1.24
CA ALA A 5 -12.81 -10.14 0.73
C ALA A 5 -12.27 -10.84 -0.53
N ARG A 6 -12.85 -10.56 -1.70
CA ARG A 6 -12.33 -11.07 -2.99
C ARG A 6 -11.14 -10.23 -3.44
N LEU A 7 -10.02 -10.38 -2.75
CA LEU A 7 -8.74 -9.86 -3.21
C LEU A 7 -8.28 -10.65 -4.46
N PHE A 8 -8.23 -9.96 -5.60
CA PHE A 8 -7.55 -10.35 -6.84
C PHE A 8 -7.74 -11.82 -7.30
N ARG A 9 -8.92 -12.15 -7.83
CA ARG A 9 -9.05 -13.34 -8.70
C ARG A 9 -8.44 -13.03 -10.08
N ARG A 10 -7.36 -13.75 -10.45
CA ARG A 10 -6.99 -13.92 -11.86
C ARG A 10 -8.10 -14.71 -12.58
N PRO A 11 -8.43 -14.41 -13.84
CA PRO A 11 -9.37 -15.22 -14.61
C PRO A 11 -8.77 -16.60 -14.89
N ALA A 12 -9.60 -17.64 -14.77
CA ALA A 12 -9.25 -19.02 -15.04
C ALA A 12 -9.57 -19.41 -16.49
N GLY A 13 -8.63 -20.10 -17.15
CA GLY A 13 -8.77 -20.79 -18.44
C GLY A 13 -7.48 -20.68 -19.26
N GLY A 14 -6.86 -21.72 -19.81
CA GLY A 14 -7.16 -23.15 -19.92
C GLY A 14 -5.89 -23.95 -20.27
N VAL A 15 -6.02 -25.27 -20.36
CA VAL A 15 -4.96 -26.31 -20.27
C VAL A 15 -4.48 -26.80 -21.65
N ARG A 16 -3.24 -27.35 -21.67
CA ARG A 16 -2.61 -28.41 -22.53
C ARG A 16 -1.61 -27.86 -23.57
N ARG A 17 -0.45 -28.48 -23.89
CA ARG A 17 0.20 -29.81 -23.73
C ARG A 17 1.73 -29.54 -23.85
N GLY A 18 2.64 -30.21 -23.13
CA GLY A 18 3.19 -31.54 -23.45
C GLY A 18 4.55 -31.44 -24.19
N GLY A 19 5.65 -31.82 -23.53
CA GLY A 19 6.98 -31.95 -24.14
C GLY A 19 8.05 -32.29 -23.11
N ASN A 20 8.47 -33.55 -23.07
CA ASN A 20 9.52 -34.08 -22.21
C ASN A 20 10.74 -34.41 -23.09
N ALA A 21 11.95 -34.02 -22.68
CA ALA A 21 13.18 -34.80 -22.85
C ALA A 21 14.40 -34.02 -22.33
N ASN A 22 15.20 -34.73 -21.54
CA ASN A 22 16.58 -34.42 -21.16
C ASN A 22 17.42 -33.82 -22.31
N ASP A 23 18.28 -32.86 -22.02
CA ASP A 23 19.72 -33.14 -22.07
C ASP A 23 20.58 -32.16 -21.23
N LEU A 24 21.77 -32.69 -20.90
CA LEU A 24 22.78 -32.31 -19.94
C LEU A 24 23.52 -30.99 -20.24
N GLY A 25 23.98 -30.32 -19.17
CA GLY A 25 24.98 -29.25 -19.28
C GLY A 25 25.47 -28.74 -17.94
N ALA A 26 26.42 -29.43 -17.34
CA ALA A 26 27.02 -29.10 -16.04
C ALA A 26 27.83 -27.79 -16.07
N ALA A 27 27.57 -26.90 -15.11
CA ALA A 27 28.55 -25.92 -14.64
C ALA A 27 28.50 -25.87 -13.11
N ARG A 28 29.58 -26.35 -12.51
CA ARG A 28 29.84 -26.43 -11.07
C ARG A 28 29.96 -25.03 -10.46
N GLY A 29 29.54 -24.92 -9.20
CA GLY A 29 30.27 -24.10 -8.22
C GLY A 29 29.55 -22.87 -7.71
N ARG A 30 28.68 -23.06 -6.70
CA ARG A 30 28.83 -22.47 -5.35
C ARG A 30 27.66 -22.94 -4.47
N ARG A 31 27.91 -23.97 -3.66
CA ARG A 31 27.12 -24.23 -2.44
C ARG A 31 27.51 -23.16 -1.44
N ILE A 32 26.60 -22.25 -1.12
CA ILE A 32 26.64 -21.53 0.14
C ILE A 32 25.55 -22.16 1.01
N SER A 33 25.99 -23.09 1.84
CA SER A 33 25.30 -23.49 3.05
C SER A 33 25.64 -22.44 4.10
N MET A 34 24.68 -21.58 4.45
CA MET A 34 24.67 -20.79 5.69
C MET A 34 23.24 -20.94 6.20
N LEU A 35 22.99 -21.89 7.12
CA LEU A 35 23.04 -21.65 8.56
C LEU A 35 22.50 -20.26 8.92
N GLN A 36 21.34 -20.32 9.57
CA GLN A 36 20.69 -19.32 10.40
C GLN A 36 21.65 -18.19 10.79
N THR A 37 21.41 -17.01 10.25
CA THR A 37 21.79 -15.76 10.89
C THR A 37 20.50 -14.97 11.05
N GLU A 38 20.02 -15.02 12.28
CA GLU A 38 19.21 -13.96 12.87
C GLU A 38 20.02 -12.66 12.71
N THR A 39 19.71 -11.88 11.69
CA THR A 39 19.98 -10.44 11.73
C THR A 39 18.72 -9.79 12.24
N GLU A 40 18.65 -9.70 13.58
CA GLU A 40 18.00 -8.60 14.26
C GLU A 40 18.44 -7.27 13.63
N GLU A 41 17.42 -6.47 13.34
CA GLU A 41 17.39 -5.01 13.29
C GLU A 41 18.68 -4.25 12.94
N ILE A 42 18.70 -3.74 11.71
CA ILE A 42 19.31 -2.44 11.45
C ILE A 42 18.16 -1.48 11.15
N MET A 43 17.51 -0.99 12.20
CA MET A 43 16.77 0.27 12.14
C MET A 43 17.63 1.30 12.86
N PRO A 44 18.16 2.32 12.18
CA PRO A 44 18.77 3.42 12.90
C PRO A 44 17.70 4.08 13.78
N ASP A 45 18.01 4.16 15.06
CA ASP A 45 17.19 4.81 16.08
C ASP A 45 17.05 6.32 15.78
N ASN A 46 15.85 6.84 16.08
CA ASN A 46 15.55 8.25 16.41
C ASN A 46 14.95 9.22 15.36
N ASP A 47 14.15 8.77 14.38
CA ASP A 47 13.20 9.67 13.71
C ASP A 47 11.80 9.51 14.31
N ALA A 48 11.30 10.56 14.98
CA ALA A 48 9.96 10.57 15.56
C ALA A 48 8.88 10.28 14.49
N HIS A 49 9.16 10.65 13.23
CA HIS A 49 8.31 10.33 12.09
C HIS A 49 8.23 8.82 11.83
N GLU A 50 9.36 8.11 11.77
CA GLU A 50 9.37 6.65 11.57
C GLU A 50 8.70 5.94 12.74
N ALA A 51 8.94 6.36 13.98
CA ALA A 51 8.26 5.79 15.15
C ALA A 51 6.73 5.93 15.03
N LEU A 52 6.25 7.09 14.61
CA LEU A 52 4.83 7.35 14.36
C LEU A 52 4.26 6.45 13.25
N LEU A 53 4.98 6.30 12.13
CA LEU A 53 4.58 5.38 11.06
C LEU A 53 4.49 3.93 11.55
N HIS A 54 5.47 3.48 12.33
CA HIS A 54 5.49 2.13 12.89
C HIS A 54 4.27 1.87 13.78
N GLU A 55 3.92 2.81 14.66
CA GLU A 55 2.77 2.69 15.54
C GLU A 55 1.44 2.64 14.75
N ILE A 56 1.27 3.52 13.76
CA ILE A 56 0.09 3.52 12.87
C ILE A 56 -0.04 2.17 12.16
N ILE A 57 1.05 1.69 11.55
CA ILE A 57 1.04 0.44 10.78
C ILE A 57 0.78 -0.77 11.67
N ASP A 58 1.24 -0.75 12.93
CA ASP A 58 0.91 -1.79 13.92
C ASP A 58 -0.58 -1.82 14.26
N CYS A 59 -1.18 -0.66 14.52
CA CYS A 59 -2.62 -0.54 14.74
C CYS A 59 -3.42 -1.03 13.53
N GLU A 60 -3.04 -0.58 12.32
CA GLU A 60 -3.68 -0.99 11.07
C GLU A 60 -3.54 -2.49 10.81
N LEU A 61 -2.36 -3.07 11.04
CA LEU A 61 -2.13 -4.50 10.83
C LEU A 61 -2.98 -5.32 11.82
N ALA A 62 -3.06 -4.91 13.08
CA ALA A 62 -3.90 -5.57 14.07
C ALA A 62 -5.39 -5.54 13.64
N MET A 63 -5.88 -4.38 13.21
CA MET A 63 -7.23 -4.24 12.66
C MET A 63 -7.44 -5.08 11.39
N PHE A 64 -6.47 -5.09 10.48
CA PHE A 64 -6.53 -5.82 9.21
C PHE A 64 -6.54 -7.34 9.39
N LEU A 65 -5.74 -7.87 10.32
CA LEU A 65 -5.70 -9.30 10.63
C LEU A 65 -7.00 -9.78 11.30
N ALA A 66 -7.76 -8.88 11.92
CA ALA A 66 -9.06 -9.17 12.50
C ALA A 66 -10.22 -9.08 11.48
N VAL A 67 -9.98 -8.65 10.24
CA VAL A 67 -11.00 -8.63 9.19
C VAL A 67 -11.46 -10.06 8.89
N PRO A 68 -12.75 -10.39 9.06
CA PRO A 68 -13.27 -11.72 8.75
C PRO A 68 -13.15 -12.01 7.26
N ASP A 69 -12.63 -13.17 6.92
CA ASP A 69 -12.64 -13.69 5.56
C ASP A 69 -13.40 -15.02 5.56
N ALA A 70 -14.39 -15.14 4.67
CA ALA A 70 -15.30 -16.28 4.59
C ALA A 70 -14.57 -17.60 4.30
N ASP A 71 -13.42 -17.55 3.62
CA ASP A 71 -12.65 -18.72 3.19
C ASP A 71 -11.36 -18.92 4.03
N GLY A 72 -11.27 -18.27 5.21
CA GLY A 72 -10.07 -18.21 6.05
C GLY A 72 -9.10 -17.10 5.60
N PRO A 73 -7.95 -16.90 6.29
CA PRO A 73 -7.13 -15.71 6.08
C PRO A 73 -6.72 -15.49 4.62
N SER A 74 -6.99 -14.29 4.10
CA SER A 74 -6.68 -13.90 2.72
C SER A 74 -5.18 -14.04 2.42
N THR A 75 -4.81 -14.12 1.13
CA THR A 75 -3.39 -14.12 0.72
C THR A 75 -2.63 -12.90 1.23
N CYS A 76 -3.32 -11.76 1.38
CA CYS A 76 -2.74 -10.53 1.92
C CYS A 76 -2.47 -10.64 3.43
N GLN A 77 -3.38 -11.25 4.21
CA GLN A 77 -3.20 -11.48 5.66
C GLN A 77 -2.04 -12.45 5.96
N LYS A 78 -1.67 -13.30 5.00
CA LYS A 78 -0.51 -14.20 5.10
C LYS A 78 0.84 -13.50 4.84
N ARG A 79 0.84 -12.21 4.48
CA ARG A 79 2.05 -11.46 4.10
C ARG A 79 2.19 -10.15 4.89
N PRO A 80 2.28 -10.20 6.23
CA PRO A 80 2.36 -9.00 7.07
C PRO A 80 3.57 -8.11 6.73
N LYS A 81 4.71 -8.69 6.34
CA LYS A 81 5.89 -7.91 5.88
C LYS A 81 5.57 -7.08 4.63
N THR A 82 4.83 -7.64 3.68
CA THR A 82 4.39 -6.91 2.48
C THR A 82 3.37 -5.84 2.83
N PHE A 83 2.42 -6.13 3.74
CA PHE A 83 1.47 -5.13 4.24
C PHE A 83 2.20 -3.93 4.84
N ARG A 84 3.15 -4.17 5.75
CA ARG A 84 3.94 -3.13 6.41
C ARG A 84 4.69 -2.26 5.41
N LEU A 85 5.35 -2.86 4.43
CA LEU A 85 6.09 -2.12 3.41
C LEU A 85 5.17 -1.22 2.57
N MET A 86 4.02 -1.75 2.13
CA MET A 86 3.09 -0.99 1.30
C MET A 86 2.39 0.12 2.10
N ARG A 87 2.02 -0.13 3.36
CA ARG A 87 1.46 0.92 4.23
C ARG A 87 2.49 1.98 4.57
N TRP A 88 3.73 1.60 4.86
CA TRP A 88 4.81 2.56 5.04
C TRP A 88 5.01 3.42 3.80
N MET A 89 5.03 2.82 2.60
CA MET A 89 5.12 3.60 1.36
C MET A 89 4.00 4.63 1.30
N SER A 90 2.74 4.20 1.47
CA SER A 90 1.57 5.09 1.42
C SER A 90 1.66 6.23 2.44
N LEU A 91 2.06 5.92 3.67
CA LEU A 91 1.98 6.84 4.80
C LEU A 91 3.21 7.76 4.94
N SER A 92 4.38 7.34 4.49
CA SER A 92 5.65 8.05 4.73
C SER A 92 5.69 9.47 4.19
N VAL A 93 4.89 9.79 3.17
CA VAL A 93 4.88 11.14 2.57
C VAL A 93 4.00 12.13 3.31
N HIS A 94 3.25 11.69 4.33
CA HIS A 94 2.37 12.57 5.08
C HIS A 94 3.11 13.41 6.12
N ASP A 95 2.58 14.59 6.41
CA ASP A 95 2.95 15.43 7.53
C ASP A 95 2.68 14.72 8.87
N ASP A 96 3.53 14.97 9.87
CA ASP A 96 3.38 14.44 11.23
C ASP A 96 2.03 14.80 11.85
N SER A 97 1.45 15.95 11.52
CA SER A 97 0.13 16.35 12.00
C SER A 97 -0.97 15.45 11.44
N THR A 98 -0.91 15.12 10.15
CA THR A 98 -1.88 14.21 9.50
C THR A 98 -1.76 12.83 10.11
N LEU A 99 -0.53 12.31 10.24
CA LEU A 99 -0.24 11.01 10.83
C LEU A 99 -0.67 10.93 12.30
N THR A 100 -0.40 11.96 13.10
CA THR A 100 -0.80 12.01 14.51
C THR A 100 -2.33 12.00 14.66
N SER A 101 -3.04 12.77 13.82
CA SER A 101 -4.50 12.75 13.79
C SER A 101 -5.03 11.38 13.38
N TYR A 102 -4.44 10.75 12.36
CA TYR A 102 -4.85 9.42 11.93
C TYR A 102 -4.58 8.33 12.97
N LEU A 103 -3.45 8.40 13.70
CA LEU A 103 -3.19 7.51 14.82
C LEU A 103 -4.25 7.64 15.92
N ASN A 104 -4.69 8.87 16.20
CA ASN A 104 -5.78 9.11 17.13
C ASN A 104 -7.09 8.51 16.63
N ASP A 105 -7.41 8.61 15.34
CA ASP A 105 -8.60 7.96 14.76
C ASP A 105 -8.58 6.44 14.99
N LEU A 106 -7.44 5.79 14.72
CA LEU A 106 -7.25 4.34 14.94
C LEU A 106 -7.45 3.96 16.42
N LYS A 107 -6.82 4.71 17.35
CA LYS A 107 -6.93 4.47 18.79
C LYS A 107 -8.35 4.68 19.29
N GLN A 108 -9.01 5.77 18.89
CA GLN A 108 -10.39 6.08 19.26
C GLN A 108 -11.37 5.04 18.75
N ALA A 109 -11.23 4.61 17.49
CA ALA A 109 -12.03 3.53 16.93
C ALA A 109 -11.86 2.24 17.75
N GLY A 110 -10.61 1.86 18.07
CA GLY A 110 -10.33 0.70 18.92
C GLY A 110 -10.98 0.78 20.30
N MET A 111 -10.90 1.94 20.97
CA MET A 111 -11.56 2.16 22.27
C MET A 111 -13.09 2.09 22.20
N GLN A 112 -13.68 2.41 21.05
CA GLN A 112 -15.12 2.31 20.78
C GLN A 112 -15.54 0.91 20.31
N GLY A 113 -14.62 -0.06 20.22
CA GLY A 113 -14.89 -1.39 19.68
C GLY A 113 -15.10 -1.42 18.16
N ARG A 114 -14.74 -0.33 17.46
CA ARG A 114 -14.76 -0.24 16.00
C ARG A 114 -13.45 -0.76 15.40
N ASN A 115 -13.51 -1.20 14.15
CA ASN A 115 -12.35 -1.62 13.38
C ASN A 115 -12.42 -0.96 12.00
N LEU A 116 -11.55 0.02 11.76
CA LEU A 116 -11.57 0.82 10.53
C LEU A 116 -11.28 -0.02 9.29
N MET A 117 -10.48 -1.09 9.40
CA MET A 117 -10.23 -1.99 8.26
C MET A 117 -11.48 -2.80 7.90
N VAL A 118 -12.24 -3.28 8.90
CA VAL A 118 -13.53 -3.95 8.65
C VAL A 118 -14.51 -3.00 7.96
N GLU A 119 -14.62 -1.76 8.45
CA GLU A 119 -15.49 -0.75 7.86
C GLU A 119 -15.10 -0.44 6.42
N LYS A 120 -13.81 -0.20 6.15
CA LYS A 120 -13.26 0.03 4.80
C LYS A 120 -13.61 -1.10 3.83
N TYR A 121 -13.38 -2.36 4.22
CA TYR A 121 -13.65 -3.49 3.32
C TYR A 121 -15.16 -3.72 3.15
N ALA A 122 -15.97 -3.52 4.19
CA ALA A 122 -17.41 -3.56 4.05
C ALA A 122 -17.95 -2.46 3.12
N ARG A 123 -17.33 -1.28 3.09
CA ARG A 123 -17.61 -0.22 2.11
C ARG A 123 -17.22 -0.61 0.69
N MET A 124 -16.06 -1.23 0.52
CA MET A 124 -15.58 -1.70 -0.79
C MET A 124 -16.44 -2.84 -1.36
N GLU A 125 -17.12 -3.58 -0.49
CA GLU A 125 -18.07 -4.64 -0.86
C GLU A 125 -19.53 -4.15 -0.90
N ASP A 126 -19.76 -2.84 -0.84
CA ASP A 126 -21.10 -2.22 -0.82
C ASP A 126 -22.02 -2.78 0.28
N SER A 127 -21.44 -3.32 1.35
CA SER A 127 -22.14 -3.92 2.50
C SER A 127 -22.46 -2.90 3.61
N LEU A 128 -21.88 -1.70 3.52
CA LEU A 128 -22.22 -0.53 4.33
C LEU A 128 -22.52 0.66 3.39
N PRO A 129 -23.43 1.58 3.76
CA PRO A 129 -23.56 2.87 3.08
C PRO A 129 -22.33 3.76 3.36
N PRO A 130 -22.12 4.86 2.61
CA PRO A 130 -21.08 5.85 2.91
C PRO A 130 -21.00 6.20 4.39
N LEU A 131 -19.78 6.23 4.95
CA LEU A 131 -19.58 6.46 6.39
C LEU A 131 -19.52 7.95 6.74
N THR A 132 -19.31 8.82 5.75
CA THR A 132 -19.25 10.27 5.88
C THR A 132 -19.73 10.94 4.60
N ASP A 133 -20.30 12.13 4.75
CA ASP A 133 -20.68 13.03 3.65
C ASP A 133 -19.65 14.16 3.46
N ASN A 134 -18.48 14.07 4.10
CA ASN A 134 -17.46 15.10 4.03
C ASN A 134 -16.92 15.23 2.58
N PRO A 135 -17.07 16.40 1.92
CA PRO A 135 -16.68 16.58 0.53
C PRO A 135 -15.17 16.51 0.31
N LEU A 136 -14.35 16.61 1.36
CA LEU A 136 -12.90 16.46 1.26
C LEU A 136 -12.47 15.07 0.81
N VAL A 137 -13.28 14.04 1.06
CA VAL A 137 -13.02 12.69 0.55
C VAL A 137 -12.87 12.72 -0.98
N ASP A 138 -13.72 13.47 -1.66
CA ASP A 138 -13.75 13.56 -3.12
C ASP A 138 -12.59 14.42 -3.64
N VAL A 139 -12.27 15.50 -2.93
CA VAL A 139 -11.12 16.37 -3.25
C VAL A 139 -9.81 15.59 -3.13
N ILE A 140 -9.56 14.94 -1.99
CA ILE A 140 -8.34 14.18 -1.73
C ILE A 140 -8.21 13.03 -2.73
N THR A 141 -9.29 12.26 -2.93
CA THR A 141 -9.32 11.17 -3.92
C THR A 141 -9.07 11.68 -5.34
N GLY A 142 -9.58 12.88 -5.63
CA GLY A 142 -9.31 13.69 -6.81
C GLY A 142 -7.83 13.80 -7.12
N GLU A 143 -7.14 14.51 -6.24
CA GLU A 143 -5.71 14.85 -6.33
C GLU A 143 -4.82 13.61 -6.28
N GLU A 144 -5.12 12.64 -5.41
CA GLU A 144 -4.36 11.38 -5.32
C GLU A 144 -4.36 10.60 -6.63
N ALA A 145 -5.52 10.52 -7.28
CA ALA A 145 -5.65 9.83 -8.55
C ALA A 145 -4.90 10.55 -9.67
N ASP A 146 -4.95 11.88 -9.68
CA ASP A 146 -4.25 12.70 -10.67
C ASP A 146 -2.73 12.60 -10.48
N PHE A 147 -2.24 12.64 -9.23
CA PHE A 147 -0.84 12.39 -8.90
C PHE A 147 -0.39 11.00 -9.36
N LEU A 148 -1.16 9.95 -9.09
CA LEU A 148 -0.83 8.60 -9.53
C LEU A 148 -0.84 8.46 -11.05
N ALA A 149 -1.80 9.09 -11.74
CA ALA A 149 -1.87 9.07 -13.20
C ALA A 149 -0.66 9.76 -13.82
N GLU A 150 -0.25 10.92 -13.29
CA GLU A 150 0.94 11.62 -13.73
C GLU A 150 2.22 10.81 -13.47
N ALA A 151 2.36 10.25 -12.26
CA ALA A 151 3.50 9.42 -11.89
C ALA A 151 3.63 8.19 -12.79
N SER A 152 2.52 7.48 -13.06
CA SER A 152 2.49 6.32 -13.94
C SER A 152 2.79 6.68 -15.41
N ARG A 153 2.41 7.88 -15.86
CA ARG A 153 2.75 8.35 -17.21
C ARG A 153 4.25 8.61 -17.35
N LEU A 154 4.90 9.14 -16.31
CA LEU A 154 6.34 9.41 -16.30
C LEU A 154 7.16 8.13 -16.10
N TYR A 155 6.67 7.21 -15.27
CA TYR A 155 7.36 6.00 -14.84
C TYR A 155 6.46 4.75 -14.97
N PRO A 156 6.09 4.35 -16.20
CA PRO A 156 5.13 3.27 -16.42
C PRO A 156 5.54 1.90 -15.86
N HIS A 157 6.84 1.63 -15.70
CA HIS A 157 7.31 0.34 -15.19
C HIS A 157 7.59 0.32 -13.68
N ALA A 158 7.96 1.47 -13.10
CA ALA A 158 8.24 1.64 -11.68
C ALA A 158 7.00 2.09 -10.89
N VAL A 159 6.00 2.66 -11.57
CA VAL A 159 4.72 3.09 -10.99
C VAL A 159 3.57 2.40 -11.75
N PRO A 160 3.26 1.13 -11.41
CA PRO A 160 2.29 0.32 -12.15
C PRO A 160 0.82 0.68 -11.86
N GLY A 161 0.55 1.63 -10.97
CA GLY A 161 -0.81 2.04 -10.60
C GLY A 161 -1.50 2.92 -11.65
N ARG A 162 -2.84 2.95 -11.65
CA ARG A 162 -3.62 3.87 -12.48
C ARG A 162 -4.61 4.65 -11.62
N GLY A 163 -4.66 5.97 -11.77
CA GLY A 163 -5.62 6.88 -11.11
C GLY A 163 -7.07 6.79 -11.63
N GLY A 164 -7.52 5.59 -12.01
CA GLY A 164 -8.88 5.36 -12.52
C GLY A 164 -9.91 5.10 -11.41
N ASP A 165 -11.14 4.80 -11.80
CA ASP A 165 -12.28 4.63 -10.89
C ASP A 165 -12.04 3.60 -9.78
N ALA A 166 -11.35 2.50 -10.08
CA ALA A 166 -11.02 1.49 -9.08
C ALA A 166 -10.10 2.03 -7.97
N PHE A 167 -9.11 2.85 -8.33
CA PHE A 167 -8.25 3.51 -7.35
C PHE A 167 -9.02 4.54 -6.55
N ARG A 168 -9.85 5.35 -7.23
CA ARG A 168 -10.69 6.37 -6.59
C ARG A 168 -11.65 5.74 -5.57
N HIS A 169 -12.31 4.65 -5.94
CA HIS A 169 -13.19 3.91 -5.05
C HIS A 169 -12.44 3.32 -3.85
N TYR A 170 -11.30 2.66 -4.09
CA TYR A 170 -10.48 2.11 -3.01
C TYR A 170 -10.03 3.19 -2.00
N MET A 171 -9.57 4.33 -2.51
CA MET A 171 -9.12 5.47 -1.68
C MET A 171 -10.29 6.08 -0.91
N ARG A 172 -11.43 6.30 -1.57
CA ARG A 172 -12.66 6.78 -0.94
C ARG A 172 -13.06 5.88 0.25
N CYS A 173 -13.09 4.56 0.07
CA CYS A 173 -13.45 3.63 1.15
C CYS A 173 -12.48 3.69 2.35
N GLU A 174 -11.21 4.05 2.13
CA GLU A 174 -10.26 4.28 3.21
C GLU A 174 -10.53 5.62 3.91
N LEU A 175 -10.64 6.71 3.14
CA LEU A 175 -10.84 8.06 3.65
C LEU A 175 -12.18 8.24 4.38
N GLU A 176 -13.22 7.51 3.98
CA GLU A 176 -14.50 7.51 4.69
C GLU A 176 -14.39 7.02 6.15
N THR A 177 -13.31 6.30 6.50
CA THR A 177 -13.07 5.85 7.89
C THR A 177 -12.32 6.87 8.74
N TRP A 178 -11.80 7.94 8.14
CA TRP A 178 -11.01 8.96 8.81
C TRP A 178 -11.92 10.02 9.44
N SER A 179 -11.47 10.66 10.52
CA SER A 179 -12.23 11.77 11.12
C SER A 179 -12.17 13.03 10.25
N ASP A 180 -13.13 13.94 10.44
CA ASP A 180 -13.16 15.24 9.77
C ASP A 180 -11.88 16.06 10.01
N VAL A 181 -11.26 15.91 11.19
CA VAL A 181 -9.99 16.57 11.52
C VAL A 181 -8.86 16.03 10.65
N THR A 182 -8.73 14.70 10.55
CA THR A 182 -7.71 14.06 9.72
C THR A 182 -7.92 14.37 8.23
N LEU A 183 -9.18 14.37 7.76
CA LEU A 183 -9.52 14.76 6.40
C LEU A 183 -9.16 16.23 6.11
N ALA A 184 -9.40 17.16 7.04
CA ALA A 184 -9.02 18.56 6.87
C ALA A 184 -7.50 18.76 6.79
N LEU A 185 -6.74 18.04 7.62
CA LEU A 185 -5.28 18.08 7.62
C LEU A 185 -4.74 17.53 6.29
N TYR A 186 -5.21 16.36 5.87
CA TYR A 186 -4.77 15.76 4.61
C TYR A 186 -5.21 16.60 3.40
N GLY A 187 -6.43 17.13 3.40
CA GLY A 187 -6.91 18.04 2.37
C GLY A 187 -6.02 19.29 2.23
N THR A 188 -5.55 19.84 3.34
CA THR A 188 -4.61 20.97 3.34
C THR A 188 -3.25 20.55 2.78
N GLU A 189 -2.72 19.42 3.24
CA GLU A 189 -1.44 18.86 2.80
C GLU A 189 -1.42 18.59 1.29
N ILE A 190 -2.42 17.91 0.75
CA ILE A 190 -2.42 17.47 -0.65
C ILE A 190 -2.53 18.66 -1.61
N LEU A 191 -3.36 19.65 -1.26
CA LEU A 191 -3.47 20.90 -2.01
C LEU A 191 -2.20 21.73 -1.91
N ARG A 192 -1.53 21.74 -0.75
CA ARG A 192 -0.23 22.39 -0.58
C ARG A 192 0.83 21.73 -1.47
N ALA A 193 0.92 20.40 -1.46
CA ALA A 193 1.84 19.67 -2.34
C ALA A 193 1.60 20.02 -3.82
N ARG A 194 0.33 20.08 -4.25
CA ARG A 194 -0.03 20.48 -5.61
C ARG A 194 0.43 21.91 -5.94
N ASN A 195 0.20 22.86 -5.04
CA ASN A 195 0.61 24.26 -5.21
C ASN A 195 2.13 24.45 -5.24
N GLU A 196 2.86 23.59 -4.53
CA GLU A 196 4.33 23.54 -4.51
C GLU A 196 4.93 22.83 -5.74
N GLY A 197 4.10 22.30 -6.65
CA GLY A 197 4.56 21.53 -7.81
C GLY A 197 5.10 20.14 -7.45
N ARG A 198 4.79 19.65 -6.25
CA ARG A 198 5.12 18.30 -5.78
C ARG A 198 4.09 17.29 -6.28
N ASN A 199 4.47 16.02 -6.26
CA ASN A 199 3.59 14.90 -6.56
C ASN A 199 3.84 13.80 -5.53
N LEU A 200 2.87 13.61 -4.62
CA LEU A 200 3.01 12.67 -3.51
C LEU A 200 3.15 11.21 -4.00
N ALA A 201 2.57 10.85 -5.15
CA ALA A 201 2.77 9.52 -5.70
C ALA A 201 4.22 9.29 -6.15
N LEU A 202 4.86 10.27 -6.81
CA LEU A 202 6.29 10.18 -7.14
C LEU A 202 7.15 10.04 -5.89
N GLU A 203 6.89 10.85 -4.86
CA GLU A 203 7.62 10.78 -3.59
C GLU A 203 7.49 9.41 -2.91
N ARG A 204 6.27 8.83 -2.89
CA ARG A 204 6.01 7.50 -2.33
C ARG A 204 6.83 6.42 -3.05
N TYR A 205 6.81 6.41 -4.37
CA TYR A 205 7.53 5.40 -5.14
C TYR A 205 9.05 5.59 -5.09
N GLU A 206 9.55 6.83 -5.08
CA GLU A 206 10.98 7.11 -4.84
C GLU A 206 11.43 6.51 -3.50
N ARG A 207 10.68 6.75 -2.42
CA ARG A 207 10.96 6.19 -1.09
C ARG A 207 10.89 4.66 -1.08
N LEU A 208 9.88 4.07 -1.72
CA LEU A 208 9.75 2.61 -1.83
C LEU A 208 10.97 1.98 -2.49
N TRP A 209 11.36 2.49 -3.67
CA TRP A 209 12.43 1.88 -4.44
C TRP A 209 13.78 2.06 -3.76
N ARG A 210 14.02 3.21 -3.12
CA ARG A 210 15.18 3.39 -2.24
C ARG A 210 15.22 2.39 -1.11
N ARG A 211 14.10 2.17 -0.41
CA ARG A 211 14.02 1.17 0.67
C ARG A 211 14.24 -0.26 0.18
N LEU A 212 13.94 -0.53 -1.10
CA LEU A 212 14.19 -1.82 -1.75
C LEU A 212 15.58 -1.95 -2.39
N GLY A 213 16.46 -0.95 -2.21
CA GLY A 213 17.87 -1.01 -2.61
C GLY A 213 18.19 -0.42 -3.98
N TYR A 214 17.25 0.24 -4.65
CA TYR A 214 17.55 1.08 -5.81
C TYR A 214 18.06 2.44 -5.34
N ALA A 215 18.93 3.09 -6.11
CA ALA A 215 19.38 4.46 -5.86
C ALA A 215 18.27 5.50 -6.10
N SER A 216 17.39 5.25 -7.09
CA SER A 216 16.28 6.15 -7.43
C SER A 216 15.13 5.47 -8.16
N LEU A 217 14.01 6.19 -8.30
CA LEU A 217 12.90 5.83 -9.18
C LEU A 217 13.35 5.72 -10.65
N ASP A 218 14.24 6.61 -11.11
CA ASP A 218 14.80 6.56 -12.47
C ASP A 218 15.58 5.25 -12.71
N GLU A 219 16.44 4.85 -11.77
CA GLU A 219 17.17 3.59 -11.89
C GLU A 219 16.21 2.40 -11.94
N ARG A 220 15.19 2.42 -11.08
CA ARG A 220 14.17 1.37 -11.05
C ARG A 220 13.44 1.26 -12.39
N GLU A 221 13.05 2.38 -12.97
CA GLU A 221 12.35 2.46 -14.26
C GLU A 221 13.21 1.86 -15.38
N GLU A 222 14.46 2.30 -15.49
CA GLU A 222 15.42 1.80 -16.47
C GLU A 222 15.61 0.28 -16.32
N ALA A 223 15.81 -0.19 -15.08
CA ALA A 223 16.01 -1.60 -14.79
C ALA A 223 14.80 -2.47 -15.16
N ALA A 224 13.57 -1.97 -15.06
CA ALA A 224 12.40 -2.71 -15.56
C ALA A 224 12.32 -2.68 -17.09
N ARG A 225 12.54 -1.52 -17.70
CA ARG A 225 12.48 -1.37 -19.16
C ARG A 225 13.43 -2.34 -19.87
N LEU A 226 14.65 -2.50 -19.36
CA LEU A 226 15.63 -3.45 -19.89
C LEU A 226 15.21 -4.92 -19.74
N ARG A 227 14.41 -5.27 -18.72
CA ARG A 227 13.91 -6.63 -18.51
C ARG A 227 12.71 -6.98 -19.39
N GLU A 228 11.91 -6.00 -19.77
CA GLU A 228 10.77 -6.22 -20.67
C GLU A 228 11.18 -6.31 -22.14
N GLY A 229 12.31 -5.69 -22.50
CA GLY A 229 12.89 -5.79 -23.85
C GLY A 229 13.80 -7.01 -24.09
N ALA A 230 14.05 -7.83 -23.06
CA ALA A 230 14.90 -9.02 -23.11
C ALA A 230 14.06 -10.31 -23.13
#